data_AF-A0A1F3BQX0-F1
#
_entry.id   AF-A0A1F3BQX0-F1
#
_cell.length_a   1.000
_cell.length_b   1.000
_cell.length_c   1.000
_cell.angle_alpha   90.00
_cell.angle_beta   90.00
_cell.angle_gamma   90.00
#
_symmetry.space_group_name_H-M   'P 1'
#
loop_
_entity.id
_entity.type
_entity.pdbx_description
1 polymer ?
#
loop_
_entity_poly.entity_id
_entity_poly.type
_entity_poly.pdbx_seq_one_letter_code
_entity_poly.pdbx_strand_id
1 'polypeptide(L)'
;MKNFGYTIQNDRQIDYDKNDTKLYDFVAESEKSIRTCIFCGTCSATCTASKFTDLSLRRIILYLKRGLNESLKKEIESCMLCGKCNLACPRGVNTRNVILNIKRGIEHYEL
;
A
#
# COMPACT_ATOMS: atom_id res chain seq x y z
N MET A 1 -11.46 -40.25 8.81
CA MET A 1 -10.24 -39.82 8.08
C MET A 1 -9.79 -38.50 8.70
N LYS A 2 -8.62 -38.41 9.33
CA LYS A 2 -8.15 -37.15 9.94
C LYS A 2 -7.91 -36.13 8.83
N ASN A 3 -8.57 -34.97 8.90
CA ASN A 3 -8.42 -33.91 7.93
C ASN A 3 -7.14 -33.11 8.25
N PHE A 4 -6.05 -33.39 7.55
CA PHE A 4 -4.73 -32.77 7.79
C PHE A 4 -4.62 -31.31 7.30
N GLY A 5 -5.73 -30.68 6.89
CA GLY A 5 -5.74 -29.28 6.47
C GLY A 5 -5.17 -29.02 5.08
N TYR A 6 -4.93 -30.06 4.28
CA TYR A 6 -4.56 -29.92 2.86
C TYR A 6 -5.80 -29.64 2.02
N THR A 7 -6.32 -28.42 2.12
CA THR A 7 -7.34 -27.91 1.19
C THR A 7 -6.63 -27.23 0.02
N ILE A 8 -7.17 -27.38 -1.19
CA ILE A 8 -6.71 -26.59 -2.35
C ILE A 8 -6.97 -25.12 -2.02
N GLN A 9 -5.88 -24.38 -1.76
CA GLN A 9 -5.94 -22.94 -1.58
C GLN A 9 -6.05 -22.31 -2.96
N ASN A 10 -6.94 -21.32 -3.11
CA ASN A 10 -6.93 -20.50 -4.31
C ASN A 10 -5.57 -19.78 -4.39
N ASP A 11 -4.97 -19.85 -5.57
CA ASP A 11 -3.73 -19.16 -5.86
C ASP A 11 -3.95 -17.64 -5.76
N ARG A 12 -2.99 -16.94 -5.13
CA ARG A 12 -3.01 -15.46 -5.11
C ARG A 12 -2.35 -14.89 -6.36
N GLN A 13 -2.63 -15.50 -7.51
CA GLN A 13 -2.12 -15.03 -8.79
C GLN A 13 -2.75 -13.69 -9.12
N ILE A 14 -1.92 -12.78 -9.61
CA ILE A 14 -2.37 -11.49 -10.10
C ILE A 14 -2.66 -11.68 -11.59
N ASP A 15 -3.88 -11.36 -11.99
CA ASP A 15 -4.23 -11.20 -13.39
C ASP A 15 -3.65 -9.87 -13.86
N TYR A 16 -2.52 -9.92 -14.59
CA TYR A 16 -1.81 -8.72 -15.04
C TYR A 16 -2.62 -7.91 -16.04
N ASP A 17 -3.51 -8.55 -16.82
CA ASP A 17 -4.33 -7.87 -17.82
C ASP A 17 -5.43 -7.03 -17.18
N LYS A 18 -5.87 -7.40 -15.97
CA LYS A 18 -6.87 -6.66 -15.18
C LYS A 18 -6.28 -5.68 -14.17
N ASN A 19 -4.95 -5.61 -14.04
CA ASN A 19 -4.28 -4.80 -13.04
C ASN A 19 -4.30 -3.31 -13.43
N ASP A 20 -5.10 -2.49 -12.73
CA ASP A 20 -5.13 -1.04 -12.96
C ASP A 20 -3.92 -0.34 -12.31
N THR A 21 -2.97 0.09 -13.14
CA THR A 21 -1.74 0.75 -12.70
C THR A 21 -1.80 2.27 -12.73
N LYS A 22 -2.91 2.88 -13.20
CA LYS A 22 -3.03 4.34 -13.39
C LYS A 22 -2.75 5.11 -12.11
N LEU A 23 -3.32 4.66 -10.99
CA LEU A 23 -3.12 5.31 -9.68
C LEU A 23 -1.66 5.20 -9.22
N TYR A 24 -1.01 4.06 -9.45
CA TYR A 24 0.40 3.90 -9.13
C TYR A 24 1.27 4.85 -9.97
N ASP A 25 1.01 4.94 -11.28
CA ASP A 25 1.78 5.81 -12.17
C ASP A 25 1.60 7.29 -11.82
N PHE A 26 0.38 7.72 -11.49
CA PHE A 26 0.10 9.07 -10.98
C PHE A 26 0.92 9.39 -9.72
N VAL A 27 0.93 8.47 -8.76
CA VAL A 27 1.69 8.63 -7.50
C VAL A 27 3.20 8.59 -7.77
N ALA A 28 3.66 7.73 -8.66
CA ALA A 28 5.08 7.57 -8.99
C ALA A 28 5.64 8.75 -9.79
N GLU A 29 4.82 9.45 -10.55
CA GLU A 29 5.22 10.70 -11.21
C GLU A 29 5.29 11.86 -10.20
N SER A 30 4.33 11.91 -9.27
CA SER A 30 4.28 12.92 -8.21
C SER A 30 5.37 12.73 -7.14
N GLU A 31 5.73 11.49 -6.82
CA GLU A 31 6.71 11.13 -5.80
C GLU A 31 7.58 9.95 -6.27
N LYS A 32 8.63 10.29 -7.04
CA LYS A 32 9.53 9.32 -7.69
C LYS A 32 10.23 8.39 -6.70
N SER A 33 10.40 8.81 -5.43
CA SER A 33 11.04 7.97 -4.42
C SER A 33 10.29 6.65 -4.18
N ILE A 34 8.99 6.56 -4.46
CA ILE A 34 8.23 5.30 -4.31
C ILE A 34 8.81 4.14 -5.14
N ARG A 35 9.47 4.44 -6.26
CA ARG A 35 10.08 3.44 -7.15
C ARG A 35 11.22 2.68 -6.46
N THR A 36 11.82 3.22 -5.41
CA THR A 36 12.91 2.58 -4.65
C THR A 36 12.41 1.67 -3.52
N CYS A 37 11.10 1.59 -3.29
CA CYS A 37 10.52 0.79 -2.23
C CYS A 37 10.75 -0.72 -2.46
N ILE A 38 11.34 -1.37 -1.45
CA ILE A 38 11.65 -2.81 -1.45
C ILE A 38 10.69 -3.64 -0.58
N PHE A 39 9.55 -3.06 -0.16
CA PHE A 39 8.55 -3.75 0.68
C PHE A 39 9.07 -4.32 2.02
N CYS A 40 10.12 -3.75 2.61
CA CYS A 40 10.72 -4.25 3.85
C CYS A 40 9.78 -4.18 5.08
N GLY A 41 8.83 -3.23 5.12
CA GLY A 41 7.86 -3.12 6.20
C GLY A 41 8.25 -2.28 7.41
N THR A 42 9.44 -1.66 7.43
CA THR A 42 9.86 -0.75 8.51
C THR A 42 8.84 0.36 8.77
N CYS A 43 8.27 0.94 7.70
CA CYS A 43 7.25 1.97 7.81
C CYS A 43 5.95 1.50 8.49
N SER A 44 5.55 0.23 8.29
CA SER A 44 4.40 -0.36 8.99
C SER A 44 4.72 -0.55 10.47
N ALA A 45 5.91 -1.07 10.80
CA ALA A 45 6.32 -1.32 12.18
C ALA A 45 6.44 -0.03 13.02
N THR A 46 6.85 1.08 12.40
CA THR A 46 6.93 2.40 13.06
C THR A 46 5.57 3.09 13.20
N CYS A 47 4.55 2.65 12.47
CA CYS A 47 3.27 3.34 12.44
C CYS A 47 2.52 3.19 13.78
N THR A 48 2.20 4.30 14.43
CA THR A 48 1.41 4.27 15.68
C THR A 48 -0.05 3.91 15.43
N ALA A 49 -0.64 4.34 14.31
CA ALA A 49 -2.02 4.01 13.96
C ALA A 49 -2.20 2.51 13.69
N SER A 50 -1.20 1.84 13.12
CA SER A 50 -1.20 0.38 12.89
C SER A 50 -1.39 -0.47 14.15
N LYS A 51 -1.19 0.08 15.35
CA LYS A 51 -1.46 -0.63 16.62
C LYS A 51 -2.93 -0.66 16.99
N PHE A 52 -3.71 0.30 16.49
CA PHE A 52 -5.12 0.49 16.83
C PHE A 52 -6.05 0.24 15.65
N THR A 53 -5.51 0.17 14.44
CA THR A 53 -6.24 -0.06 13.19
C THR A 53 -5.50 -1.08 12.33
N ASP A 54 -6.16 -1.57 11.29
CA ASP A 54 -5.57 -2.50 10.32
C ASP A 54 -4.56 -1.83 9.37
N LEU A 55 -4.24 -0.54 9.53
CA LEU A 55 -3.37 0.21 8.63
C LEU A 55 -1.98 -0.44 8.51
N SER A 56 -1.59 -0.86 7.31
CA SER A 56 -0.21 -1.28 7.04
C SER A 56 0.34 -0.59 5.80
N LEU A 57 1.32 0.30 5.97
CA LEU A 57 1.94 1.02 4.86
C LEU A 57 2.58 0.09 3.83
N ARG A 58 3.20 -1.02 4.25
CA ARG A 58 3.71 -2.05 3.34
C ARG A 58 2.59 -2.64 2.47
N ARG A 59 1.42 -2.87 3.05
CA ARG A 59 0.27 -3.47 2.36
C ARG A 59 -0.41 -2.45 1.44
N ILE A 60 -0.50 -1.19 1.85
CA ILE A 60 -0.90 -0.06 1.01
C ILE A 60 -0.02 0.01 -0.25
N ILE A 61 1.31 0.03 -0.13
CA ILE A 61 2.19 0.10 -1.31
C ILE A 61 2.01 -1.16 -2.19
N LEU A 62 1.73 -2.32 -1.58
CA LEU A 62 1.48 -3.55 -2.32
C LEU A 62 0.16 -3.46 -3.11
N TYR A 63 -0.91 -2.99 -2.48
CA TYR A 63 -2.21 -2.81 -3.13
C TYR A 63 -2.14 -1.77 -4.24
N LEU A 64 -1.41 -0.68 -4.02
CA LEU A 64 -1.16 0.32 -5.04
C LEU A 64 -0.46 -0.27 -6.27
N LYS A 65 0.60 -1.07 -6.09
CA LYS A 65 1.27 -1.74 -7.22
C LYS A 65 0.41 -2.80 -7.92
N ARG A 66 -0.56 -3.36 -7.22
CA ARG A 66 -1.48 -4.40 -7.70
C ARG A 66 -2.83 -3.86 -8.19
N GLY A 67 -3.01 -2.55 -8.24
CA GLY A 67 -4.28 -1.94 -8.69
C GLY A 67 -5.48 -2.29 -7.81
N LEU A 68 -5.26 -2.70 -6.56
CA LEU A 68 -6.32 -3.10 -5.63
C LEU A 68 -6.88 -1.86 -4.91
N ASN A 69 -7.49 -0.96 -5.68
CA ASN A 69 -7.88 0.39 -5.25
C ASN A 69 -8.92 0.39 -4.11
N GLU A 70 -9.89 -0.51 -4.11
CA GLU A 70 -10.89 -0.64 -3.04
C GLU A 70 -10.25 -0.97 -1.68
N SER A 71 -9.36 -1.98 -1.67
CA SER A 71 -8.65 -2.39 -0.45
C SER A 71 -7.68 -1.32 0.02
N LEU A 72 -7.06 -0.61 -0.93
CA LEU A 72 -6.17 0.52 -0.67
C LEU A 72 -6.90 1.68 0.03
N LYS A 73 -8.07 2.07 -0.47
CA LYS A 73 -8.90 3.17 0.05
C LYS A 73 -9.26 2.93 1.52
N LYS A 74 -9.79 1.74 1.80
CA LYS A 74 -10.17 1.32 3.17
C LYS A 74 -9.01 1.42 4.17
N GLU A 75 -7.81 1.01 3.78
CA GLU A 75 -6.66 1.10 4.69
C GLU A 75 -6.14 2.52 4.88
N ILE A 76 -6.14 3.33 3.82
CA ILE A 76 -5.59 4.68 3.82
C ILE A 76 -6.38 5.65 4.71
N GLU A 77 -7.68 5.43 4.90
CA GLU A 77 -8.54 6.26 5.75
C GLU A 77 -8.00 6.38 7.19
N SER A 78 -7.40 5.31 7.71
CA SER A 78 -6.82 5.27 9.05
C SER A 78 -5.53 6.08 9.21
N CYS A 79 -4.93 6.59 8.11
CA CYS A 79 -3.67 7.32 8.18
C CYS A 79 -3.86 8.78 8.63
N MET A 80 -3.25 9.11 9.78
CA MET A 80 -3.25 10.46 10.38
C MET A 80 -2.14 11.39 9.86
N LEU A 81 -1.42 11.01 8.80
CA LEU A 81 -0.37 11.83 8.15
C LEU A 81 0.75 12.37 9.09
N CYS A 82 1.08 11.64 10.16
CA CYS A 82 2.08 12.06 11.15
C CYS A 82 3.54 12.05 10.66
N GLY A 83 3.85 11.37 9.55
CA GLY A 83 5.17 11.40 8.91
C GLY A 83 6.27 10.54 9.51
N LYS A 84 6.05 9.85 10.64
CA LYS A 84 7.06 8.98 11.28
C LYS A 84 7.65 7.91 10.37
N CYS A 85 6.83 7.39 9.46
CA CYS A 85 7.23 6.38 8.48
C CYS A 85 8.33 6.85 7.49
N ASN A 86 8.38 8.15 7.19
CA ASN A 86 9.40 8.72 6.28
C ASN A 86 10.79 8.65 6.93
N LEU A 87 10.88 9.03 8.21
CA LEU A 87 12.13 9.03 8.98
C LEU A 87 12.71 7.62 9.17
N ALA A 88 11.86 6.60 9.20
CA ALA A 88 12.28 5.23 9.40
C ALA A 88 12.62 4.48 8.10
N CYS A 89 12.37 5.07 6.91
CA CYS A 89 12.55 4.35 5.66
C CYS A 89 14.03 4.18 5.30
N PRO A 90 14.58 2.95 5.20
CA PRO A 90 15.99 2.74 4.85
C PRO A 90 16.30 3.11 3.39
N ARG A 91 15.27 3.26 2.55
CA ARG A 91 15.40 3.65 1.14
C ARG A 91 15.15 5.14 0.89
N GLY A 92 14.82 5.90 1.94
CA GLY A 92 14.51 7.32 1.83
C GLY A 92 13.22 7.61 1.04
N VAL A 93 12.25 6.68 1.06
CA VAL A 93 10.94 6.90 0.42
C VAL A 93 10.16 7.92 1.23
N ASN A 94 9.69 8.98 0.58
CA ASN A 94 8.82 9.97 1.20
C ASN A 94 7.40 9.44 1.38
N THR A 95 7.24 8.47 2.29
CA THR A 95 5.99 7.72 2.48
C THR A 95 4.82 8.61 2.89
N ARG A 96 5.08 9.74 3.55
CA ARG A 96 4.03 10.72 3.88
C ARG A 96 3.45 11.34 2.62
N ASN A 97 4.32 11.80 1.72
CA ASN A 97 3.90 12.41 0.45
C ASN A 97 3.25 11.38 -0.47
N VAL A 98 3.75 10.13 -0.49
CA VAL A 98 3.10 9.01 -1.19
C VAL A 98 1.65 8.86 -0.74
N ILE A 99 1.37 8.77 0.56
CA ILE A 99 -0.02 8.63 1.05
C ILE A 99 -0.89 9.82 0.65
N LEU A 100 -0.34 11.05 0.73
CA LEU A 100 -1.07 12.25 0.33
C LEU A 100 -1.44 12.23 -1.16
N ASN A 101 -0.50 11.84 -2.03
CA ASN A 101 -0.72 11.73 -3.46
C ASN A 101 -1.66 10.58 -3.82
N ILE A 102 -1.67 9.49 -3.04
CA ILE A 102 -2.68 8.44 -3.23
C ILE A 102 -4.09 9.00 -2.95
N LYS A 103 -4.29 9.73 -1.85
CA LYS A 103 -5.60 10.35 -1.54
C LYS A 103 -6.05 11.29 -2.66
N ARG A 104 -5.16 12.15 -3.15
CA ARG A 104 -5.41 13.04 -4.31
C ARG A 104 -5.72 12.27 -5.59
N GLY A 105 -5.01 11.17 -5.85
CA GLY A 105 -5.23 10.33 -7.01
C GLY A 105 -6.58 9.62 -6.97
N ILE A 106 -7.01 9.16 -5.79
CA ILE A 106 -8.35 8.58 -5.58
C ILE A 106 -9.43 9.61 -5.91
N GLU A 107 -9.30 10.85 -5.42
CA GLU A 107 -10.22 11.94 -5.75
C GLU A 107 -10.20 12.29 -7.25
N HIS A 108 -9.02 12.32 -7.88
CA HIS A 108 -8.87 12.68 -9.30
C HIS A 108 -9.50 11.67 -10.26
N TYR A 109 -9.44 10.37 -9.94
CA TYR A 109 -9.98 9.31 -10.77
C TYR A 109 -11.37 8.84 -10.34
N GLU A 110 -12.00 9.51 -9.36
CA GLU A 110 -13.31 9.16 -8.78
C GLU A 110 -13.40 7.68 -8.34
N LEU A 111 -12.29 7.17 -7.75
CA LEU A 111 -12.17 5.83 -7.19
C LEU A 111 -12.73 5.75 -5.76
#